data_AF-A0A4Q5QG70-F1
#
_entry.id   AF-A0A4Q5QG70-F1
#
_cell.length_a   1.000
_cell.length_b   1.000
_cell.length_c   1.000
_cell.angle_alpha   90.00
_cell.angle_beta   90.00
_cell.angle_gamma   90.00
#
_symmetry.space_group_name_H-M   'P 1'
#
loop_
_entity.id
_entity.type
_entity.pdbx_description
1 polymer ?
#
loop_
_entity_poly.entity_id
_entity_poly.type
_entity_poly.pdbx_seq_one_letter_code
_entity_poly.pdbx_strand_id
1 'polypeptide(L)'
;SRDAISRACDVASRDGVDIRYYSIIYDVADDVTAMVKGKVAPKARENFLGYAEIRKVFDITKTGKVAGCYITEGLVKRGAGVRLLREGVVIHNGQLSQLKRFKDDVREVARGYECGLSFAGYNDLKEGDVVECFEVEMVPG
;
A
#
# COMPACT_ATOMS: atom_id res chain seq x y z
N SER A 1 -31.76 -33.23 33.30
CA SER A 1 -32.77 -32.17 33.22
C SER A 1 -32.18 -30.93 32.58
N ARG A 2 -32.89 -30.42 31.56
CA ARG A 2 -32.80 -29.08 30.93
C ARG A 2 -31.71 -28.84 29.88
N ASP A 3 -32.00 -29.35 28.70
CA ASP A 3 -31.92 -28.61 27.43
C ASP A 3 -32.59 -27.23 27.50
N ALA A 4 -31.93 -26.23 26.92
CA ALA A 4 -32.47 -24.97 26.40
C ALA A 4 -31.27 -24.11 25.89
N ILE A 5 -31.25 -23.37 24.78
CA ILE A 5 -32.24 -22.93 23.79
C ILE A 5 -31.45 -22.28 22.62
N SER A 6 -32.02 -22.39 21.42
CA SER A 6 -31.88 -21.53 20.23
C SER A 6 -30.56 -21.37 19.48
N ARG A 7 -30.60 -21.91 18.27
CA ARG A 7 -30.00 -21.38 17.05
C ARG A 7 -30.49 -19.93 16.83
N ALA A 8 -29.60 -19.01 16.47
CA ALA A 8 -29.81 -17.86 15.57
C ALA A 8 -28.72 -16.80 15.78
N CYS A 9 -27.73 -16.76 14.88
CA CYS A 9 -27.39 -15.51 14.17
C CYS A 9 -26.52 -15.86 12.97
N ASP A 10 -27.18 -16.20 11.87
CA ASP A 10 -26.69 -15.95 10.53
C ASP A 10 -26.65 -14.41 10.35
N VAL A 11 -25.56 -13.76 10.75
CA VAL A 11 -25.10 -12.43 10.30
C VAL A 11 -23.65 -12.27 10.77
N ALA A 12 -22.68 -12.78 10.02
CA ALA A 12 -21.30 -12.27 10.05
C ALA A 12 -20.93 -11.72 8.67
N SER A 13 -21.87 -10.98 8.09
CA SER A 13 -21.58 -10.02 7.03
C SER A 13 -21.78 -8.65 7.64
N ARG A 14 -20.76 -7.79 7.51
CA ARG A 14 -20.64 -6.41 8.01
C ARG A 14 -20.00 -6.34 9.40
N ASP A 15 -18.70 -6.14 9.41
CA ASP A 15 -18.13 -4.83 9.78
C ASP A 15 -16.65 -4.89 9.40
N GLY A 16 -16.23 -4.09 8.43
CA GLY A 16 -15.45 -2.92 8.82
C GLY A 16 -14.07 -3.38 9.25
N VAL A 17 -13.27 -3.89 8.31
CA VAL A 17 -11.83 -4.08 8.55
C VAL A 17 -11.28 -2.68 8.72
N ASP A 18 -11.32 -2.22 9.96
CA ASP A 18 -10.54 -1.14 10.51
C ASP A 18 -9.08 -1.57 10.32
N ILE A 19 -8.52 -1.27 9.13
CA ILE A 19 -7.09 -1.41 8.88
C ILE A 19 -6.42 -0.25 9.63
N ARG A 20 -6.52 -0.27 10.96
CA ARG A 20 -5.58 0.37 11.86
C ARG A 20 -4.46 -0.61 12.13
N TYR A 21 -3.69 -0.95 11.08
CA TYR A 21 -2.48 -1.74 11.24
C TYR A 21 -1.25 -0.89 10.94
N TYR A 22 -0.67 -0.44 12.06
CA TYR A 22 0.76 -0.28 12.28
C TYR A 22 1.51 0.66 11.35
N SER A 23 1.78 1.84 11.89
CA SER A 23 3.13 2.38 11.89
C SER A 23 4.08 1.29 12.42
N ILE A 24 4.65 0.47 11.53
CA ILE A 24 5.91 -0.21 11.85
C ILE A 24 6.99 0.84 11.66
N ILE A 25 7.44 1.31 12.80
CA ILE A 25 8.48 2.29 13.03
C ILE A 25 9.76 1.76 12.37
N TYR A 26 10.23 2.39 11.30
CA TYR A 26 11.66 2.41 11.00
C TYR A 26 12.26 3.59 11.78
N ASP A 27 12.55 3.33 13.04
CA ASP A 27 13.52 4.10 13.82
C ASP A 27 13.97 3.26 15.02
N VAL A 28 14.52 2.07 14.77
CA VAL A 28 15.36 1.45 15.81
C VAL A 28 16.40 0.56 15.15
N ALA A 29 17.66 0.91 15.40
CA ALA A 29 18.91 0.30 14.95
C ALA A 29 19.25 0.59 13.47
N ASP A 30 20.40 1.13 13.08
CA ASP A 30 21.64 1.58 13.71
C ASP A 30 22.45 2.10 12.48
N ASP A 31 23.10 3.26 12.50
CA ASP A 31 24.51 3.27 12.89
C ASP A 31 24.92 4.67 13.38
N VAL A 32 25.46 4.61 14.60
CA VAL A 32 26.30 5.59 15.28
C VAL A 32 27.51 5.94 14.41
N THR A 33 27.42 6.92 13.50
CA THR A 33 28.56 7.76 13.07
C THR A 33 28.08 8.94 12.22
N ALA A 34 27.95 10.12 12.82
CA ALA A 34 28.38 11.37 12.19
C ALA A 34 28.26 12.52 13.19
N MET A 35 29.38 12.81 13.85
CA MET A 35 29.64 14.07 14.50
C MET A 35 29.27 15.25 13.59
N VAL A 36 28.65 16.27 14.20
CA VAL A 36 28.76 17.69 13.84
C VAL A 36 28.56 18.03 12.36
N LYS A 37 27.32 18.39 12.00
CA LYS A 37 27.06 19.55 11.11
C LYS A 37 25.57 19.90 11.09
N GLY A 38 25.26 21.10 11.56
CA GLY A 38 23.97 21.74 11.36
C GLY A 38 23.62 21.79 9.87
N LYS A 39 22.71 20.91 9.48
CA LYS A 39 21.78 21.08 8.37
C LYS A 39 20.51 20.42 8.86
N VAL A 40 19.50 21.22 9.17
CA VAL A 40 18.13 20.72 9.35
C VAL A 40 17.80 20.02 8.03
N ALA A 41 17.91 18.70 7.99
CA ALA A 41 17.43 17.93 6.85
C ALA A 41 15.94 18.28 6.71
N PRO A 42 15.45 18.60 5.50
CA PRO A 42 14.03 18.86 5.30
C PRO A 42 13.26 17.68 5.90
N LYS A 43 12.32 17.96 6.80
CA LYS A 43 11.49 16.91 7.39
C LYS A 43 10.60 16.37 6.27
N ALA A 44 11.04 15.29 5.64
CA ALA A 44 10.25 14.54 4.69
C ALA A 44 9.04 13.99 5.46
N ARG A 45 7.86 14.55 5.18
CA ARG A 45 6.61 14.12 5.82
C ARG A 45 5.95 13.12 4.89
N GLU A 46 5.88 11.87 5.31
CA GLU A 46 5.10 10.85 4.62
C GLU A 46 3.62 11.10 4.93
N ASN A 47 2.86 11.46 3.91
CA ASN A 47 1.41 11.60 3.98
C ASN A 47 0.76 10.38 3.33
N PHE A 48 -0.01 9.63 4.11
CA PHE A 48 -0.77 8.50 3.60
C PHE A 48 -1.79 8.97 2.54
N LEU A 49 -1.86 8.27 1.40
CA LEU A 49 -2.78 8.55 0.30
C LEU A 49 -3.92 7.53 0.22
N GLY A 50 -3.61 6.24 0.37
CA GLY A 50 -4.61 5.18 0.19
C GLY A 50 -4.05 3.76 0.23
N TYR A 51 -4.98 2.80 0.24
CA TYR A 51 -4.70 1.36 0.18
C TYR A 51 -5.27 0.75 -1.10
N ALA A 52 -4.52 -0.19 -1.67
CA ALA A 52 -4.94 -1.00 -2.80
C ALA A 52 -4.65 -2.48 -2.54
N GLU A 53 -5.56 -3.36 -2.92
CA GLU A 53 -5.37 -4.81 -2.78
C GLU A 53 -5.04 -5.44 -4.13
N ILE A 54 -3.99 -6.24 -4.21
CA ILE A 54 -3.62 -6.99 -5.41
C ILE A 54 -4.60 -8.15 -5.57
N ARG A 55 -5.41 -8.09 -6.63
CA ARG A 55 -6.39 -9.14 -6.94
C ARG A 55 -5.92 -10.11 -8.00
N LYS A 56 -5.12 -9.64 -8.94
CA LYS A 56 -4.52 -10.44 -10.01
C LYS A 56 -3.15 -9.92 -10.35
N VAL A 57 -2.25 -10.80 -10.75
CA VAL A 57 -0.93 -10.41 -11.26
C VAL A 57 -0.83 -10.84 -12.72
N PHE A 58 -0.61 -9.86 -13.59
CA PHE A 58 -0.45 -10.05 -15.02
C PHE A 58 1.03 -10.01 -15.37
N ASP A 59 1.50 -11.01 -16.12
CA ASP A 59 2.84 -11.00 -16.66
C ASP A 59 2.81 -10.33 -18.05
N ILE A 60 3.41 -9.15 -18.18
CA ILE A 60 3.46 -8.42 -19.44
C ILE A 60 4.91 -8.43 -19.94
N THR A 61 5.15 -9.18 -21.01
CA THR A 61 6.48 -9.39 -21.61
C THR A 61 7.25 -8.10 -21.95
N LYS A 62 6.54 -6.97 -22.11
CA LYS A 62 7.10 -5.68 -22.52
C LYS A 62 7.35 -4.69 -21.38
N THR A 63 6.69 -4.86 -20.24
CA THR A 63 6.68 -3.87 -19.13
C THR A 63 6.98 -4.53 -17.76
N GLY A 64 7.11 -5.85 -17.72
CA GLY A 64 7.30 -6.63 -16.49
C GLY A 64 5.97 -7.12 -15.92
N LYS A 65 5.96 -7.45 -14.63
CA LYS A 65 4.72 -7.85 -13.94
C LYS A 65 3.91 -6.63 -13.56
N VAL A 66 2.61 -6.69 -13.85
CA VAL A 66 1.63 -5.66 -13.51
C VAL A 66 0.63 -6.27 -12.53
N ALA A 67 0.51 -5.68 -11.35
CA ALA A 67 -0.51 -6.06 -10.39
C ALA A 67 -1.83 -5.36 -10.73
N GLY A 68 -2.85 -6.12 -11.08
CA GLY A 68 -4.23 -5.67 -11.09
C GLY A 68 -4.72 -5.51 -9.66
N CYS A 69 -4.84 -4.26 -9.24
CA CYS A 69 -5.18 -3.87 -7.88
C CYS A 69 -6.54 -3.20 -7.82
N TYR A 70 -7.23 -3.38 -6.71
CA TYR A 70 -8.48 -2.69 -6.39
C TYR A 70 -8.21 -1.68 -5.29
N ILE A 71 -8.55 -0.40 -5.52
CA ILE A 71 -8.36 0.64 -4.49
C ILE A 71 -9.44 0.45 -3.43
N THR A 72 -9.02 -0.03 -2.25
CA THR A 72 -9.90 -0.26 -1.10
C THR A 72 -10.20 1.05 -0.38
N GLU A 73 -9.21 1.93 -0.26
CA GLU A 73 -9.35 3.21 0.43
C GLU A 73 -8.47 4.31 -0.16
N GLY A 74 -8.94 5.56 -0.04
CA GLY A 74 -8.17 6.74 -0.42
C GLY A 74 -7.97 6.86 -1.93
N LEU A 75 -6.75 7.22 -2.31
CA LEU A 75 -6.32 7.36 -3.71
C LEU A 75 -4.90 6.84 -3.90
N VAL A 76 -4.61 6.35 -5.10
CA VAL A 76 -3.26 5.96 -5.51
C VAL A 76 -2.81 6.88 -6.63
N LYS A 77 -1.63 7.47 -6.46
CA LYS A 77 -1.07 8.46 -7.39
C LYS A 77 0.21 7.94 -8.04
N ARG A 78 0.36 8.21 -9.33
CA ARG A 78 1.57 7.85 -10.08
C ARG A 78 2.78 8.61 -9.53
N GLY A 79 3.89 7.91 -9.34
CA GLY A 79 5.13 8.48 -8.80
C GLY A 79 5.12 8.69 -7.28
N ALA A 80 4.03 8.34 -6.59
CA ALA A 80 4.00 8.30 -5.14
C ALA A 80 4.85 7.13 -4.61
N GLY A 81 5.23 7.23 -3.35
CA GLY A 81 5.83 6.12 -2.60
C GLY A 81 4.80 5.01 -2.42
N VAL A 82 5.25 3.77 -2.50
CA VAL A 82 4.42 2.59 -2.26
C VAL A 82 5.12 1.60 -1.35
N ARG A 83 4.36 0.99 -0.45
CA ARG A 83 4.80 -0.14 0.39
C ARG A 83 3.93 -1.32 0.07
N LEU A 84 4.56 -2.48 -0.10
CA LEU A 84 3.88 -3.74 -0.30
C LEU A 84 3.86 -4.50 1.04
N LEU A 85 2.66 -4.84 1.48
CA LEU A 85 2.40 -5.56 2.71
C LEU A 85 1.84 -6.93 2.36
N ARG A 86 2.41 -7.98 2.94
CA ARG A 86 1.92 -9.36 2.85
C ARG A 86 1.61 -9.84 4.26
N GLU A 87 0.36 -10.19 4.52
CA GLU A 87 -0.10 -10.61 5.85
C GLU A 87 0.24 -9.60 6.98
N GLY A 88 0.26 -8.30 6.64
CA GLY A 88 0.59 -7.21 7.59
C GLY A 88 2.08 -6.92 7.74
N VAL A 89 2.96 -7.62 7.03
CA VAL A 89 4.42 -7.37 7.05
C VAL A 89 4.85 -6.64 5.77
N VAL A 90 5.64 -5.56 5.90
CA VAL A 90 6.20 -4.86 4.75
C VAL A 90 7.28 -5.72 4.10
N ILE A 91 7.00 -6.22 2.89
CA ILE A 91 7.96 -7.03 2.13
C ILE A 91 8.76 -6.22 1.10
N HIS A 92 8.23 -5.06 0.70
CA HIS A 92 8.89 -4.19 -0.25
C HIS A 92 8.50 -2.73 -0.03
N ASN A 93 9.47 -1.83 -0.14
CA ASN A 93 9.27 -0.39 -0.18
C ASN A 93 9.87 0.15 -1.48
N GLY A 94 9.12 0.99 -2.18
CA GLY A 94 9.56 1.51 -3.46
C GLY A 94 8.72 2.68 -3.94
N GLN A 95 8.82 2.94 -5.23
CA GLN A 95 8.01 3.95 -5.90
C GLN A 95 7.17 3.32 -6.99
N LEU A 96 5.98 3.88 -7.19
CA LEU A 96 5.09 3.43 -8.25
C LEU A 96 5.63 3.89 -9.61
N SER A 97 6.09 2.93 -10.42
CA SER A 97 6.70 3.20 -11.73
C SER A 97 5.64 3.64 -12.74
N GLN A 98 4.55 2.88 -12.82
CA GLN A 98 3.43 3.16 -13.71
C GLN A 98 2.10 2.86 -13.03
N LEU A 99 1.12 3.70 -13.37
CA LEU A 99 -0.27 3.57 -12.97
C LEU A 99 -1.11 3.57 -14.24
N LYS A 100 -1.73 2.45 -14.54
CA LYS A 100 -2.59 2.29 -15.71
C LYS A 100 -3.98 1.90 -15.27
N ARG A 101 -5.00 2.50 -15.86
CA ARG A 101 -6.38 2.04 -15.71
C ARG A 101 -6.79 1.39 -17.03
N PHE A 102 -6.98 0.07 -17.00
CA PHE A 102 -7.14 -0.74 -18.21
C PHE A 102 -5.96 -0.59 -19.19
N LYS A 103 -6.10 0.29 -20.19
CA LYS A 103 -5.10 0.56 -21.22
C LYS A 103 -4.58 2.00 -21.19
N ASP A 104 -5.13 2.83 -20.31
CA ASP A 104 -4.84 4.27 -20.26
C ASP A 104 -3.92 4.62 -19.09
N ASP A 105 -2.92 5.47 -19.33
CA ASP A 105 -2.01 5.96 -18.29
C ASP A 105 -2.66 7.10 -17.52
N VAL A 106 -2.95 6.85 -16.24
CA VAL A 106 -3.65 7.80 -15.39
C VAL A 106 -2.72 8.38 -14.33
N ARG A 107 -3.01 9.60 -13.89
CA ARG A 107 -2.23 10.28 -12.85
C ARG A 107 -2.59 9.79 -11.45
N GLU A 108 -3.86 9.50 -11.22
CA GLU A 108 -4.37 9.02 -9.95
C GLU A 108 -5.60 8.14 -10.17
N VAL A 109 -5.85 7.25 -9.21
CA VAL A 109 -7.02 6.38 -9.18
C VAL A 109 -7.62 6.46 -7.78
N ALA A 110 -8.89 6.83 -7.71
CA ALA A 110 -9.64 6.90 -6.45
C ALA A 110 -10.19 5.52 -6.05
N ARG A 111 -10.61 5.41 -4.78
CA ARG A 111 -11.31 4.24 -4.24
C ARG A 111 -12.43 3.74 -5.14
N GLY A 112 -12.64 2.43 -5.14
CA GLY A 112 -13.74 1.80 -5.87
C GLY A 112 -13.42 1.44 -7.33
N TYR A 113 -12.24 1.81 -7.82
CA TYR A 113 -11.77 1.50 -9.16
C TYR A 113 -10.64 0.49 -9.16
N GLU A 114 -10.55 -0.28 -10.25
CA GLU A 114 -9.43 -1.17 -10.54
C GLU A 114 -8.36 -0.45 -11.34
N CYS A 115 -7.09 -0.73 -11.02
CA CYS A 115 -5.94 -0.21 -11.74
C CYS A 115 -4.79 -1.23 -11.80
N GLY A 116 -4.01 -1.17 -12.87
CA GLY A 116 -2.72 -1.83 -13.00
C GLY A 116 -1.62 -0.99 -12.37
N LEU A 117 -0.95 -1.57 -11.37
CA LEU A 117 0.24 -1.02 -10.73
C LEU A 117 1.48 -1.76 -11.24
N SER A 118 2.51 -1.01 -11.62
CA SER A 118 3.83 -1.55 -11.94
C SER A 118 4.86 -0.99 -10.96
N PHE A 119 5.62 -1.86 -10.33
CA PHE A 119 6.63 -1.50 -9.34
C PHE A 119 8.00 -1.38 -9.99
N ALA A 120 8.78 -0.37 -9.61
CA ALA A 120 10.13 -0.20 -10.14
C ALA A 120 11.08 -1.22 -9.49
N GLY A 121 11.65 -2.14 -10.28
CA GLY A 121 12.66 -3.08 -9.79
C GLY A 121 12.12 -4.20 -8.88
N TYR A 122 10.80 -4.39 -8.80
CA TYR A 122 10.18 -5.44 -8.00
C TYR A 122 9.12 -6.20 -8.79
N ASN A 123 9.25 -7.53 -8.80
CA ASN A 123 8.39 -8.42 -9.58
C ASN A 123 7.74 -9.52 -8.73
N ASP A 124 8.09 -9.70 -7.44
CA ASP A 124 7.44 -10.72 -6.58
C ASP A 124 6.10 -10.21 -6.04
N LEU A 125 5.16 -10.01 -6.95
CA LEU A 125 3.78 -9.62 -6.65
C LEU A 125 2.92 -10.87 -6.54
N LYS A 126 2.11 -10.96 -5.49
CA LYS A 126 1.16 -12.06 -5.28
C LYS A 126 -0.24 -11.52 -5.03
N GLU A 127 -1.21 -12.34 -5.38
CA GLU A 127 -2.62 -12.07 -5.08
C GLU A 127 -2.82 -12.09 -3.56
N GLY A 128 -3.56 -11.11 -3.05
CA GLY A 128 -3.75 -10.89 -1.61
C GLY A 128 -2.73 -9.96 -0.95
N ASP A 129 -1.68 -9.54 -1.67
CA ASP A 129 -0.80 -8.47 -1.19
C ASP A 129 -1.56 -7.14 -1.12
N VAL A 130 -1.23 -6.32 -0.11
CA VAL A 130 -1.79 -4.98 0.08
C VAL A 130 -0.73 -3.94 -0.25
N VAL A 131 -1.10 -2.93 -1.01
CA VAL A 131 -0.26 -1.82 -1.44
C VAL A 131 -0.71 -0.57 -0.70
N GLU A 132 0.15 -0.07 0.17
CA GLU A 132 -0.02 1.23 0.81
C GLU A 132 0.63 2.30 -0.07
N CYS A 133 -0.10 3.36 -0.41
CA CYS A 133 0.40 4.49 -1.16
C CYS A 133 0.56 5.71 -0.25
N PHE A 134 1.70 6.38 -0.35
CA PHE A 134 2.02 7.57 0.44
C PHE A 134 2.77 8.61 -0.40
N GLU A 135 2.52 9.88 -0.13
CA GLU A 135 3.23 11.02 -0.72
C GLU A 135 4.32 11.48 0.24
N VAL A 136 5.49 11.81 -0.29
CA VAL A 136 6.57 12.41 0.51
C VAL A 136 6.54 13.91 0.27
N GLU A 137 6.01 14.65 1.24
CA GLU A 137 6.04 16.11 1.22
C GLU A 137 7.38 16.59 1.80
N MET A 138 8.19 17.24 0.97
CA MET A 138 9.37 17.96 1.44
C MET A 138 8.90 19.30 1.99
N VAL A 139 8.83 19.43 3.32
CA VAL A 139 8.57 20.74 3.94
C VAL A 139 9.80 21.62 3.71
N PRO A 140 9.70 22.70 2.93
CA PRO A 140 10.80 23.65 2.82
C PRO A 140 10.99 24.32 4.18
N GLY A 141 12.22 24.25 4.71
CA GLY A 141 12.61 24.96 5.92
C GLY A 141 12.83 26.45 5.69
#